data_AF-A0A917B159-F1
#
_entry.id   AF-A0A917B159-F1
#
_cell.length_a   1.000
_cell.length_b   1.000
_cell.length_c   1.000
_cell.angle_alpha   90.00
_cell.angle_beta   90.00
_cell.angle_gamma   90.00
#
_symmetry.space_group_name_H-M   'P 1'
#
loop_
_entity.id
_entity.type
_entity.pdbx_description
1 polymer ?
#
loop_
_entity_poly.entity_id
_entity_poly.type
_entity_poly.pdbx_seq_one_letter_code
_entity_poly.pdbx_strand_id
1 'polypeptide(L)'
;MTIEPIKELYFGKKKLKISGKFSVRIDNTIVIEPSTAPEAKINQYIVEKKKADKIAVKSYYGVPPRELIGPYVMKKMHGLLVLGKE
;
A
#
# COMPACT_ATOMS: atom_id res chain seq x y z
N MET A 1 -4.60 -15.26 6.94
CA MET A 1 -4.26 -13.92 6.43
C MET A 1 -4.01 -13.03 7.63
N THR A 2 -2.80 -12.49 7.80
CA THR A 2 -2.46 -11.63 8.95
C THR A 2 -2.79 -10.18 8.62
N ILE A 3 -3.47 -9.49 9.53
CA ILE A 3 -3.82 -8.08 9.41
C ILE A 3 -2.91 -7.30 10.36
N GLU A 4 -2.20 -6.30 9.84
CA GLU A 4 -1.21 -5.51 10.58
C GLU A 4 -1.51 -4.01 10.43
N PRO A 5 -1.16 -3.18 11.42
CA PRO A 5 -1.31 -1.73 11.29
C PRO A 5 -0.24 -1.18 10.33
N ILE A 6 -0.63 -0.30 9.41
CA ILE A 6 0.28 0.36 8.46
C ILE A 6 0.54 1.80 8.88
N LYS A 7 1.79 2.24 8.78
CA LYS A 7 2.22 3.63 9.00
C LYS A 7 2.67 4.32 7.71
N GLU A 8 3.32 3.57 6.83
CA GLU A 8 3.90 4.11 5.59
C GLU A 8 3.78 3.09 4.47
N LEU A 9 3.41 3.58 3.28
CA LEU A 9 3.43 2.85 2.02
C LEU A 9 4.47 3.47 1.10
N TYR A 10 5.35 2.64 0.56
CA TYR A 10 6.32 2.99 -0.46
C TYR A 10 5.89 2.36 -1.78
N PHE A 11 5.72 3.18 -2.81
CA PHE A 11 5.36 2.75 -4.16
C PHE A 11 6.44 3.19 -5.15
N GLY A 12 7.35 2.28 -5.47
CA GLY A 12 8.63 2.57 -6.08
C GLY A 12 9.44 3.54 -5.21
N LYS A 13 9.80 4.71 -5.77
CA LYS A 13 10.50 5.79 -5.04
C LYS A 13 9.60 6.75 -4.24
N LYS A 14 8.26 6.64 -4.36
CA LYS A 14 7.34 7.56 -3.66
C LYS A 14 6.97 6.99 -2.30
N LYS A 15 6.83 7.87 -1.31
CA LYS A 15 6.39 7.54 0.05
C LYS A 15 5.03 8.19 0.32
N LEU A 16 4.10 7.42 0.84
CA LEU A 16 2.80 7.86 1.33
C LEU A 16 2.73 7.55 2.84
N LYS A 17 2.57 8.59 3.65
CA LYS A 17 2.22 8.43 5.06
C LYS A 17 0.73 8.09 5.13
N ILE A 18 0.41 6.96 5.75
CA ILE A 18 -0.95 6.42 5.82
C ILE A 18 -1.12 5.71 7.16
N SER A 19 -2.23 5.95 7.85
CA SER A 19 -2.61 5.12 8.98
C SER A 19 -3.72 4.19 8.56
N GLY A 20 -3.74 2.99 9.11
CA GLY A 20 -4.81 2.04 8.86
C GLY A 20 -4.35 0.62 9.12
N LYS A 21 -4.96 -0.32 8.42
CA LYS A 21 -4.57 -1.73 8.45
C LYS A 21 -4.16 -2.17 7.05
N PHE A 22 -3.26 -3.14 6.98
CA PHE A 22 -2.93 -3.81 5.75
C PHE A 22 -2.92 -5.31 5.94
N SER A 23 -3.08 -6.02 4.84
CA SER A 23 -2.86 -7.46 4.76
C SER A 23 -2.17 -7.79 3.45
N VAL A 24 -1.35 -8.83 3.48
CA VAL A 24 -0.72 -9.38 2.27
C VAL A 24 -1.34 -10.75 2.03
N ARG A 25 -1.95 -10.91 0.87
CA ARG A 25 -2.55 -12.17 0.42
C ARG A 25 -1.47 -13.14 -0.09
N ILE A 26 -1.85 -14.40 -0.29
CA ILE A 26 -0.95 -15.46 -0.78
C ILE A 26 -0.41 -15.18 -2.19
N ASP A 27 -1.19 -14.48 -3.02
CA ASP A 27 -0.84 -14.05 -4.37
C ASP A 27 0.07 -12.79 -4.39
N ASN A 28 0.56 -12.36 -3.23
CA ASN A 28 1.30 -11.10 -3.02
C ASN A 28 0.49 -9.82 -3.28
N THR A 29 -0.84 -9.91 -3.36
CA THR A 29 -1.68 -8.71 -3.37
C THR A 29 -1.67 -8.06 -1.99
N ILE A 30 -1.36 -6.76 -1.91
CA ILE A 30 -1.52 -5.98 -0.68
C ILE A 30 -2.89 -5.29 -0.71
N VAL A 31 -3.64 -5.45 0.36
CA VAL A 31 -4.87 -4.69 0.62
C VAL A 31 -4.64 -3.79 1.83
N ILE A 32 -4.90 -2.50 1.67
CA ILE A 32 -4.77 -1.48 2.71
C ILE A 32 -6.14 -0.84 2.94
N GLU A 33 -6.55 -0.82 4.19
CA GLU A 33 -7.73 -0.13 4.70
C GLU A 33 -7.26 1.16 5.42
N PRO A 34 -7.29 2.33 4.76
CA PRO A 34 -6.89 3.59 5.37
C PRO A 34 -7.89 4.05 6.44
N SER A 35 -7.40 4.53 7.59
CA SER A 35 -8.25 5.11 8.65
C SER A 35 -8.22 6.64 8.71
N THR A 36 -7.10 7.30 8.36
CA THR A 36 -6.98 8.78 8.48
C THR A 36 -6.36 9.49 7.28
N ALA A 37 -6.09 8.79 6.18
CA ALA A 37 -5.53 9.45 5.01
C ALA A 37 -6.65 10.21 4.25
N PRO A 38 -6.51 11.54 4.01
CA PRO A 38 -7.50 12.30 3.24
C PRO A 38 -7.70 11.67 1.87
N GLU A 39 -8.95 11.40 1.52
CA GLU A 39 -9.31 10.66 0.32
C GLU A 39 -8.72 11.27 -0.96
N ALA A 40 -8.68 12.60 -1.03
CA ALA A 40 -8.07 13.36 -2.11
C ALA A 40 -6.57 13.05 -2.28
N LYS A 41 -5.81 12.90 -1.18
CA LYS A 41 -4.37 12.57 -1.24
C LYS A 41 -4.15 11.16 -1.77
N ILE A 42 -5.00 10.20 -1.40
CA ILE A 42 -4.95 8.84 -1.92
C ILE A 42 -5.21 8.85 -3.43
N ASN A 43 -6.28 9.52 -3.85
CA ASN A 43 -6.64 9.60 -5.27
C ASN A 43 -5.53 10.27 -6.09
N GLN A 44 -4.98 11.39 -5.61
CA GLN A 44 -3.85 12.06 -6.24
C GLN A 44 -2.63 11.11 -6.37
N TYR A 45 -2.30 10.38 -5.30
CA TYR A 45 -1.17 9.45 -5.30
C TYR A 45 -1.32 8.34 -6.34
N ILE A 46 -2.54 7.78 -6.50
CA ILE A 46 -2.85 6.76 -7.51
C ILE A 46 -2.70 7.33 -8.93
N VAL A 47 -3.19 8.55 -9.18
CA VAL A 47 -3.10 9.18 -10.50
C VAL A 47 -1.65 9.45 -10.88
N GLU A 48 -0.85 9.95 -9.94
CA GLU A 48 0.56 10.27 -10.17
C GLU A 48 1.46 9.05 -10.35
N LYS A 49 1.08 7.89 -9.80
CA LYS A 49 1.83 6.64 -9.96
C LYS A 49 0.89 5.44 -10.01
N LYS A 50 0.53 5.07 -11.23
CA LYS A 50 -0.29 3.87 -11.49
C LYS A 50 0.49 2.56 -11.33
N LYS A 51 1.80 2.57 -11.61
CA LYS A 51 2.67 1.38 -11.61
C LYS A 51 3.99 1.60 -10.87
N ALA A 52 4.54 0.55 -10.28
CA ALA A 52 5.87 0.53 -9.68
C ALA A 52 6.49 -0.87 -9.68
N ASP A 53 7.80 -0.96 -9.89
CA ASP A 53 8.53 -2.24 -9.91
C ASP A 53 8.78 -2.85 -8.51
N LYS A 54 8.42 -2.10 -7.48
CA LYS A 54 8.50 -2.53 -6.09
C LYS A 54 7.52 -1.77 -5.21
N ILE A 55 7.07 -2.45 -4.16
CA ILE A 55 6.28 -1.85 -3.09
C ILE A 55 6.89 -2.24 -1.74
N ALA A 56 6.80 -1.35 -0.76
CA ALA A 56 7.15 -1.67 0.61
C ALA A 56 6.10 -1.12 1.58
N VAL A 57 5.72 -1.92 2.56
CA VAL A 57 4.77 -1.53 3.61
C VAL A 57 5.46 -1.56 4.96
N LYS A 58 5.38 -0.46 5.71
CA LYS A 58 5.98 -0.32 7.03
C LYS A 58 4.90 -0.34 8.10
N SER A 59 4.99 -1.30 9.02
CA SER A 59 4.07 -1.40 10.16
C SER A 59 4.54 -0.56 11.36
N TYR A 60 3.68 -0.43 12.37
CA TYR A 60 4.00 0.30 13.59
C TYR A 60 4.96 -0.44 14.53
N TYR A 61 5.17 -1.75 14.35
CA TYR A 61 5.85 -2.61 15.32
C TYR A 61 7.39 -2.55 15.27
N GLY A 62 7.96 -1.49 14.70
CA GLY A 62 9.42 -1.32 14.60
C GLY A 62 10.13 -2.36 13.71
N VAL A 63 9.37 -3.24 13.05
CA VAL A 63 9.90 -4.21 12.09
C VAL A 63 10.33 -3.52 10.78
N PRO A 64 11.34 -4.08 10.08
CA PRO A 64 11.70 -3.63 8.75
C PRO A 64 10.47 -3.62 7.81
N PRO A 65 10.41 -2.68 6.85
CA PRO A 65 9.35 -2.69 5.85
C PRO A 65 9.29 -4.04 5.13
N ARG A 66 8.08 -4.55 4.93
CA ARG A 66 7.88 -5.73 4.09
C ARG A 66 7.94 -5.28 2.64
N GLU A 67 9.01 -5.68 1.96
CA GLU A 67 9.25 -5.36 0.55
C GLU A 67 8.72 -6.47 -0.36
N LEU A 68 8.11 -6.07 -1.47
CA LEU A 68 7.66 -6.98 -2.52
C LEU A 68 8.14 -6.47 -3.87
N ILE A 69 8.79 -7.36 -4.62
CA ILE A 69 9.38 -7.09 -5.94
C ILE A 69 8.39 -7.50 -7.03
N GLY A 70 8.34 -6.70 -8.10
CA GLY A 70 7.58 -6.97 -9.31
C GLY A 70 6.77 -5.74 -9.75
N PRO A 71 6.26 -5.71 -10.99
CA PRO A 71 5.36 -4.66 -11.40
C PRO A 71 4.08 -4.76 -10.58
N TYR A 72 3.80 -3.74 -9.79
CA TYR A 72 2.56 -3.58 -9.06
C TYR A 72 1.74 -2.46 -9.66
N VAL A 73 0.44 -2.67 -9.71
CA VAL A 73 -0.55 -1.64 -10.04
C VAL A 73 -1.30 -1.27 -8.78
N MET A 74 -1.45 0.04 -8.54
CA MET A 74 -2.27 0.54 -7.45
C MET A 74 -3.66 0.91 -7.96
N LYS A 75 -4.71 0.41 -7.29
CA LYS A 75 -6.10 0.76 -7.55
C LYS A 75 -6.82 1.04 -6.23
N LYS A 76 -7.88 1.83 -6.31
CA LYS A 76 -8.80 2.03 -5.19
C LYS A 76 -10.11 1.31 -5.49
N MET A 77 -10.59 0.52 -4.54
CA MET A 77 -11.85 -0.21 -4.64
C MET A 77 -12.60 -0.12 -3.31
N HIS A 78 -13.81 0.45 -3.31
CA HIS A 78 -14.67 0.57 -2.12
C HIS A 78 -13.96 1.15 -0.89
N GLY A 79 -13.14 2.20 -1.07
CA GLY A 79 -12.38 2.83 0.02
C GLY A 79 -11.06 2.12 0.38
N LEU A 80 -10.82 0.92 -0.16
CA LEU A 80 -9.58 0.17 0.02
C LEU A 80 -8.55 0.54 -1.05
N LEU A 81 -7.28 0.51 -0.68
CA LEU A 81 -6.14 0.55 -1.59
C LEU A 81 -5.68 -0.87 -1.87
N VAL A 82 -5.71 -1.27 -3.14
CA VAL A 82 -5.31 -2.62 -3.58
C VAL A 82 -4.11 -2.50 -4.50
N LEU A 83 -3.04 -3.18 -4.12
CA LEU A 83 -1.79 -3.27 -4.87
C LEU A 83 -1.61 -4.71 -5.34
N GLY A 84 -1.91 -4.97 -6.60
CA GLY A 84 -1.77 -6.29 -7.22
C GLY A 84 -0.60 -6.33 -8.19
N LYS A 85 -0.01 -7.52 -8.39
CA LYS A 85 0.96 -7.72 -9.47
C LYS A 85 0.28 -7.57 -10.84
N GLU A 86 1.01 -7.04 -11.80
CA GLU A 86 0.67 -7.05 -13.23
C GLU A 86 1.26 -8.27 -13.94
#